data_AF-A0A429XUX8-F1
#
_entry.id   AF-A0A429XUX8-F1
#
_cell.length_a   1.000
_cell.length_b   1.000
_cell.length_c   1.000
_cell.angle_alpha   90.00
_cell.angle_beta   90.00
_cell.angle_gamma   90.00
#
_symmetry.space_group_name_H-M   'P 1'
#
loop_
_entity.id
_entity.type
_entity.pdbx_description
1 polymer ?
#
loop_
_entity_poly.entity_id
_entity_poly.type
_entity_poly.pdbx_seq_one_letter_code
_entity_poly.pdbx_strand_id
1 'polypeptide(L)'
;MAGRIKLTWWILLFLAIFLFIGGIGRLVNASIKSKSQEEVQDEKVISKYPKLNLKTTTKQTDEYTYSINEPDTDSEKLNQVIDRWINGQKEKFLKEVAQNKEGLPDSMRADLNIQMETHRITDDYYSLVFRTYMITGGANGQNTVKVFNIDIENNRFLEISDILDLNKENLAAIQKVVWEQLHKSKDIQPYLIVEEFNQWIKRPEVWEWSIDRKSFSLYIDEYEIAAGAAGAIEIDVPVEKMYIFLQKDVDSFLKMPKKQKLEKEKIIQQEQMRLAPDGKYVALTFDDGPSAEVTPRILKTLKEHNAKATFFMLGNQVDYYPELARKVAEEGHEIGNHSKSHPNLSKLGSEKIKQEMDYTKEKIEEATGITTDVLRPPYGAYNDNFMEYAKENGASIILWSVDSLDWKIRNALSVKNKIENNVAPGGIVLMHDIHGSTADALPDLLTELEKQGYQFVTVSQLLNWKEDQGAGPHFGSLK
;
A
#
# COMPACT_ATOMS: atom_id res chain seq x y z
N MET A 1 22.63 31.02 -27.90
CA MET A 1 23.32 29.73 -27.68
C MET A 1 22.36 28.63 -28.05
N ALA A 2 22.73 27.78 -29.00
CA ALA A 2 21.90 26.67 -29.46
C ALA A 2 21.73 25.62 -28.35
N GLY A 3 20.50 25.48 -27.86
CA GLY A 3 20.15 24.41 -26.92
C GLY A 3 20.03 23.09 -27.66
N ARG A 4 20.95 22.17 -27.40
CA ARG A 4 20.86 20.78 -27.87
C ARG A 4 19.65 20.12 -27.21
N ILE A 5 18.64 19.81 -28.02
CA ILE A 5 17.53 18.95 -27.63
C ILE A 5 18.11 17.56 -27.36
N LYS A 6 18.07 17.11 -26.10
CA LYS A 6 18.41 15.72 -25.74
C LYS A 6 17.19 14.87 -26.03
N LEU A 7 17.13 14.27 -27.22
CA LEU A 7 16.24 13.13 -27.46
C LEU A 7 16.63 12.00 -26.51
N THR A 8 15.66 11.47 -25.76
CA THR A 8 15.82 10.34 -24.87
C THR A 8 16.14 9.07 -25.67
N TRP A 9 16.99 8.21 -25.09
CA TRP A 9 17.57 7.03 -25.74
C TRP A 9 16.55 6.04 -26.35
N TRP A 10 15.29 6.09 -25.91
CA TRP A 10 14.19 5.24 -26.37
C TRP A 10 13.66 5.64 -27.76
N ILE A 11 13.68 6.93 -28.11
CA ILE A 11 13.26 7.43 -29.44
C ILE A 11 14.24 6.96 -30.52
N LEU A 12 15.53 6.86 -30.18
CA LEU A 12 16.56 6.29 -31.07
C LEU A 12 16.44 4.77 -31.20
N LEU A 13 15.95 4.06 -30.17
CA LEU A 13 15.72 2.62 -30.21
C LEU A 13 14.51 2.26 -31.10
N PHE A 14 13.45 3.07 -31.06
CA PHE A 14 12.26 2.95 -31.93
C PHE A 14 12.60 3.12 -33.42
N LEU A 15 13.51 4.03 -33.75
CA LEU A 15 14.02 4.22 -35.12
C LEU A 15 15.02 3.13 -35.57
N ALA A 16 15.79 2.57 -34.65
CA ALA A 16 16.83 1.58 -34.97
C ALA A 16 16.28 0.17 -35.29
N ILE A 17 15.18 -0.24 -34.64
CA ILE A 17 14.50 -1.52 -34.93
C ILE A 17 13.85 -1.47 -36.33
N PHE A 18 13.35 -0.30 -36.76
CA PHE A 18 12.77 -0.08 -38.08
C PHE A 18 13.78 -0.21 -39.24
N LEU A 19 15.05 0.14 -39.02
CA LEU A 19 16.11 -0.04 -40.04
C LEU A 19 16.52 -1.50 -40.22
N PHE A 20 16.36 -2.35 -39.21
CA PHE A 20 16.82 -3.74 -39.27
C PHE A 20 15.83 -4.65 -40.01
N ILE A 21 14.52 -4.40 -39.91
CA ILE A 21 13.50 -5.16 -40.66
C ILE A 21 13.41 -4.66 -42.11
N GLY A 22 13.55 -3.35 -42.36
CA GLY A 22 13.61 -2.78 -43.71
C GLY A 22 14.95 -2.99 -44.46
N GLY A 23 16.02 -3.38 -43.75
CA GLY A 23 17.36 -3.56 -44.32
C GLY A 23 17.57 -4.89 -45.05
N ILE A 24 16.84 -5.94 -44.68
CA ILE A 24 16.98 -7.28 -45.30
C ILE A 24 16.32 -7.32 -46.69
N GLY A 25 15.32 -6.47 -46.96
CA GLY A 25 14.66 -6.37 -48.26
C GLY A 25 15.40 -5.53 -49.32
N ARG A 26 16.49 -4.83 -48.98
CA ARG A 26 17.17 -3.88 -49.88
C ARG A 26 18.31 -4.45 -50.74
N LEU A 27 18.43 -5.78 -50.84
CA LEU A 27 19.45 -6.42 -51.70
C LEU A 27 18.91 -7.18 -52.91
N VAL A 28 17.62 -7.03 -53.27
CA VAL A 28 17.10 -7.59 -54.52
C VAL A 28 16.41 -6.52 -55.37
N ASN A 29 17.08 -6.21 -56.47
CA ASN A 29 16.63 -5.59 -57.72
C ASN A 29 16.20 -4.13 -57.79
N ALA A 30 17.06 -3.37 -58.48
CA ALA A 30 16.71 -2.18 -59.23
C ALA A 30 15.90 -2.53 -60.49
N SER A 31 14.99 -1.60 -60.84
CA SER A 31 14.29 -1.47 -62.13
C SER A 31 13.25 -2.54 -62.47
N ILE A 32 11.97 -2.20 -62.24
CA ILE A 32 10.85 -2.26 -63.20
C ILE A 32 9.67 -1.49 -62.57
N LYS A 33 9.05 -0.59 -63.36
CA LYS A 33 7.72 -0.03 -63.06
C LYS A 33 6.71 -1.18 -62.94
N SER A 34 6.44 -1.67 -61.74
CA SER A 34 5.32 -2.57 -61.47
C SER A 34 4.25 -1.83 -60.67
N LYS A 35 2.98 -2.07 -61.00
CA LYS A 35 1.83 -1.73 -60.16
C LYS A 35 2.15 -2.09 -58.70
N SER A 36 1.93 -1.18 -57.76
CA SER A 36 2.02 -1.43 -56.33
C SER A 36 1.12 -2.63 -56.00
N GLN A 37 1.74 -3.76 -55.66
CA GLN A 37 1.02 -4.92 -55.15
C GLN A 37 0.66 -4.63 -53.70
N GLU A 38 -0.63 -4.75 -53.36
CA GLU A 38 -1.04 -4.86 -51.96
C GLU A 38 -0.41 -6.13 -51.38
N GLU A 39 0.44 -5.98 -50.38
CA GLU A 39 1.09 -7.09 -49.68
C GLU A 39 0.52 -7.17 -48.25
N VAL A 40 -0.07 -8.31 -47.92
CA VAL A 40 -0.58 -8.64 -46.59
C VAL A 40 0.24 -9.81 -46.07
N GLN A 41 0.83 -9.64 -44.88
CA GLN A 41 1.59 -10.69 -44.21
C GLN A 41 0.97 -10.98 -42.85
N ASP A 42 0.60 -12.26 -42.66
CA ASP A 42 0.11 -12.79 -41.40
C ASP A 42 1.19 -13.71 -40.81
N GLU A 43 1.68 -13.39 -39.62
CA GLU A 43 2.61 -14.23 -38.87
C GLU A 43 1.97 -14.67 -37.55
N LYS A 44 1.96 -15.98 -37.29
CA LYS A 44 1.50 -16.55 -36.01
C LYS A 44 2.71 -17.09 -35.25
N VAL A 45 2.94 -16.56 -34.06
CA VAL A 45 4.04 -16.97 -33.20
C VAL A 45 3.49 -17.77 -32.02
N ILE A 46 4.00 -19.00 -31.84
CA ILE A 46 3.73 -19.80 -30.63
C ILE A 46 4.46 -19.13 -29.47
N SER A 47 3.71 -18.74 -28.46
CA SER A 47 4.18 -17.89 -27.37
C SER A 47 4.80 -18.69 -26.22
N LYS A 48 5.66 -18.04 -25.45
CA LYS A 48 6.13 -18.54 -24.13
C LYS A 48 5.06 -18.42 -23.03
N TYR A 49 3.94 -17.75 -23.33
CA TYR A 49 2.82 -17.56 -22.43
C TYR A 49 1.79 -18.68 -22.67
N PRO A 50 1.50 -19.53 -21.66
CA PRO A 50 0.47 -20.56 -21.77
C PRO A 50 -0.87 -19.99 -22.25
N LYS A 51 -1.56 -20.71 -23.14
CA LYS A 51 -2.92 -20.39 -23.62
C LYS A 51 -3.07 -19.01 -24.30
N LEU A 52 -1.98 -18.32 -24.62
CA LEU A 52 -1.96 -16.98 -25.21
C LEU A 52 -0.90 -16.91 -26.31
N ASN A 53 -1.32 -16.99 -27.57
CA ASN A 53 -0.48 -16.76 -28.74
C ASN A 53 -0.64 -15.33 -29.24
N LEU A 54 0.26 -14.93 -30.14
CA LEU A 54 0.21 -13.64 -30.82
C LEU A 54 0.20 -13.85 -32.32
N LYS A 55 -0.74 -13.18 -32.98
CA LYS A 55 -0.77 -13.00 -34.43
C LYS A 55 -0.40 -11.56 -34.75
N THR A 56 0.47 -11.36 -35.73
CA THR A 56 0.77 -10.02 -36.25
C THR A 56 0.30 -9.94 -37.69
N THR A 57 -0.49 -8.91 -37.98
CA THR A 57 -1.01 -8.63 -39.31
C THR A 57 -0.43 -7.30 -39.79
N THR A 58 0.28 -7.32 -40.92
CA THR A 58 0.83 -6.11 -41.54
C THR A 58 0.27 -5.92 -42.94
N LYS A 59 -0.10 -4.69 -43.29
CA LYS A 59 -0.47 -4.30 -44.65
C LYS A 59 0.22 -3.00 -45.04
N GLN A 60 0.76 -2.98 -46.24
CA GLN A 60 1.34 -1.78 -46.83
C GLN A 60 0.66 -1.46 -48.18
N THR A 61 0.35 -0.18 -48.38
CA THR A 61 -0.20 0.37 -49.62
C THR A 61 0.53 1.66 -49.99
N ASP A 62 0.12 2.32 -51.07
CA ASP A 62 0.64 3.64 -51.42
C ASP A 62 0.11 4.74 -50.50
N GLU A 63 -1.10 4.59 -49.96
CA GLU A 63 -1.78 5.61 -49.12
C GLU A 63 -1.47 5.42 -47.61
N TYR A 64 -1.34 4.17 -47.16
CA TYR A 64 -1.20 3.84 -45.74
C TYR A 64 -0.42 2.55 -45.47
N THR A 65 0.06 2.44 -44.23
CA THR A 65 0.59 1.21 -43.62
C THR A 65 -0.18 0.91 -42.35
N TYR A 66 -0.34 -0.37 -41.99
CA TYR A 66 -0.66 -0.75 -40.62
C TYR A 66 0.09 -2.01 -40.17
N SER A 67 0.36 -2.08 -38.87
CA SER A 67 0.88 -3.27 -38.18
C SER A 67 0.09 -3.48 -36.90
N ILE A 68 -0.55 -4.64 -36.75
CA ILE A 68 -1.51 -4.90 -35.69
C ILE A 68 -1.20 -6.24 -35.02
N ASN A 69 -1.01 -6.20 -33.70
CA ASN A 69 -0.91 -7.38 -32.86
C ASN A 69 -2.30 -7.82 -32.39
N GLU A 70 -2.66 -9.08 -32.64
CA GLU A 70 -3.92 -9.70 -32.27
C GLU A 70 -3.63 -10.88 -31.32
N PRO A 71 -4.15 -10.88 -30.08
CA PRO A 71 -4.00 -12.03 -29.19
C PRO A 71 -4.88 -13.18 -29.67
N ASP A 72 -4.33 -14.39 -29.59
CA ASP A 72 -5.07 -15.63 -29.87
C ASP A 72 -5.02 -16.52 -28.63
N THR A 73 -6.05 -16.40 -27.79
CA THR A 73 -6.22 -17.20 -26.58
C THR A 73 -7.06 -18.44 -26.83
N ASP A 74 -7.01 -19.40 -25.91
CA ASP A 74 -7.92 -20.57 -25.92
C ASP A 74 -9.40 -20.18 -25.67
N SER A 75 -9.68 -18.91 -25.34
CA SER A 75 -11.03 -18.40 -25.18
C SER A 75 -11.49 -17.58 -26.39
N GLU A 76 -12.46 -18.15 -27.13
CA GLU A 76 -13.12 -17.44 -28.22
C GLU A 76 -13.85 -16.16 -27.75
N LYS A 77 -14.45 -16.17 -26.55
CA LYS A 77 -15.14 -15.00 -26.00
C LYS A 77 -14.18 -13.84 -25.72
N LEU A 78 -13.00 -14.13 -25.17
CA LEU A 78 -11.99 -13.10 -24.92
C LEU A 78 -11.47 -12.53 -26.25
N ASN A 79 -11.13 -13.41 -27.20
CA ASN A 79 -10.66 -13.03 -28.52
C ASN A 79 -11.69 -12.13 -29.22
N GLN A 80 -12.97 -12.53 -29.28
CA GLN A 80 -14.03 -11.75 -29.94
C GLN A 80 -14.19 -10.31 -29.39
N VAL A 81 -14.01 -10.11 -28.08
CA VAL A 81 -14.13 -8.76 -27.47
C VAL A 81 -12.92 -7.91 -27.83
N ILE A 82 -11.72 -8.47 -27.76
CA ILE A 82 -10.48 -7.76 -28.09
C ILE A 82 -10.43 -7.46 -29.60
N ASP A 83 -10.75 -8.43 -30.45
CA ASP A 83 -10.81 -8.28 -31.90
C ASP A 83 -11.81 -7.21 -32.32
N ARG A 84 -12.95 -7.10 -31.64
CA ARG A 84 -13.92 -6.03 -31.91
C ARG A 84 -13.32 -4.65 -31.65
N TRP A 85 -12.55 -4.50 -30.58
CA TRP A 85 -11.87 -3.24 -30.28
C TRP A 85 -10.76 -2.95 -31.31
N ILE A 86 -9.91 -3.93 -31.63
CA ILE A 86 -8.84 -3.81 -32.64
C ILE A 86 -9.42 -3.42 -34.00
N ASN A 87 -10.47 -4.12 -34.45
CA ASN A 87 -11.14 -3.84 -35.71
C ASN A 87 -11.78 -2.44 -35.71
N GLY A 88 -12.34 -1.99 -34.57
CA GLY A 88 -12.83 -0.62 -34.43
C GLY A 88 -11.73 0.43 -34.63
N GLN A 89 -10.53 0.22 -34.09
CA GLN A 89 -9.38 1.13 -34.32
C GLN A 89 -8.95 1.14 -35.79
N LYS A 90 -8.90 -0.04 -36.41
CA LYS A 90 -8.56 -0.22 -37.83
C LYS A 90 -9.58 0.45 -38.75
N GLU A 91 -10.88 0.27 -38.49
CA GLU A 91 -11.96 0.90 -39.26
C GLU A 91 -11.94 2.42 -39.12
N LYS A 92 -11.72 2.94 -37.90
CA LYS A 92 -11.55 4.37 -37.65
C LYS A 92 -10.39 4.93 -38.48
N PHE A 93 -9.22 4.28 -38.42
CA PHE A 93 -8.05 4.67 -39.20
C PHE A 93 -8.34 4.72 -40.70
N LEU A 94 -8.87 3.64 -41.28
CA LEU A 94 -9.16 3.57 -42.72
C LEU A 94 -10.17 4.64 -43.15
N LYS A 95 -11.16 4.94 -42.30
CA LYS A 95 -12.12 6.02 -42.54
C LYS A 95 -11.45 7.40 -42.56
N GLU A 96 -10.55 7.67 -41.61
CA GLU A 96 -9.79 8.92 -41.57
C GLU A 96 -8.85 9.07 -42.77
N VAL A 97 -8.15 8.00 -43.17
CA VAL A 97 -7.31 7.99 -44.38
C VAL A 97 -8.13 8.33 -45.63
N ALA A 98 -9.32 7.74 -45.76
CA ALA A 98 -10.21 8.02 -46.89
C ALA A 98 -10.73 9.46 -46.90
N GLN A 99 -10.85 10.11 -45.73
CA GLN A 99 -11.29 11.50 -45.59
C GLN A 99 -10.15 12.51 -45.81
N ASN A 100 -8.91 12.14 -45.51
CA ASN A 100 -7.74 13.04 -45.50
C ASN A 100 -6.81 12.88 -46.72
N LYS A 101 -7.34 12.45 -47.88
CA LYS A 101 -6.57 12.14 -49.10
C LYS A 101 -5.63 13.25 -49.62
N GLU A 102 -5.84 14.50 -49.24
CA GLU A 102 -5.04 15.67 -49.64
C GLU A 102 -4.07 16.17 -48.55
N GLY A 103 -4.01 15.51 -47.38
CA GLY A 103 -3.38 16.05 -46.17
C GLY A 103 -1.96 15.58 -45.84
N LEU A 104 -1.39 14.63 -46.60
CA LEU A 104 -0.04 14.12 -46.37
C LEU A 104 0.90 14.59 -47.51
N PRO A 105 2.10 15.14 -47.20
CA PRO A 105 3.10 15.47 -48.21
C PRO A 105 3.46 14.25 -49.09
N ASP A 106 3.94 14.48 -50.32
CA ASP A 106 4.27 13.48 -51.38
C ASP A 106 5.29 12.37 -51.00
N SER A 107 5.62 12.19 -49.72
CA SER A 107 6.50 11.17 -49.17
C SER A 107 6.03 10.50 -47.88
N MET A 108 4.89 10.93 -47.31
CA MET A 108 4.35 10.35 -46.07
C MET A 108 3.10 9.50 -46.35
N ARG A 109 3.01 8.38 -45.64
CA ARG A 109 1.83 7.50 -45.62
C ARG A 109 1.15 7.64 -44.28
N ALA A 110 -0.16 7.45 -44.26
CA ALA A 110 -0.85 7.27 -42.99
C ALA A 110 -0.35 5.98 -42.33
N ASP A 111 -0.26 5.96 -41.01
CA ASP A 111 0.26 4.81 -40.27
C ASP A 111 -0.61 4.49 -39.06
N LEU A 112 -0.88 3.19 -38.87
CA LEU A 112 -1.54 2.64 -37.70
C LEU A 112 -0.67 1.51 -37.15
N ASN A 113 -0.22 1.70 -35.91
CA ASN A 113 0.55 0.69 -35.20
C ASN A 113 -0.20 0.33 -33.91
N ILE A 114 -0.63 -0.92 -33.77
CA ILE A 114 -1.23 -1.45 -32.55
C ILE A 114 -0.29 -2.53 -32.00
N GLN A 115 0.48 -2.18 -30.98
CA GLN A 115 1.39 -3.11 -30.32
C GLN A 115 0.78 -3.64 -29.04
N MET A 116 0.91 -4.93 -28.80
CA MET A 116 0.49 -5.57 -27.56
C MET A 116 1.72 -5.90 -26.71
N GLU A 117 1.77 -5.34 -25.51
CA GLU A 117 2.67 -5.74 -24.44
C GLU A 117 1.92 -6.71 -23.51
N THR A 118 2.58 -7.80 -23.10
CA THR A 118 1.98 -8.83 -22.24
C THR A 118 2.64 -8.83 -20.87
N HIS A 119 1.87 -8.47 -19.85
CA HIS A 119 2.29 -8.57 -18.46
C HIS A 119 1.70 -9.85 -17.86
N ARG A 120 2.59 -10.81 -17.58
CA ARG A 120 2.21 -12.12 -17.02
C ARG A 120 2.08 -12.01 -15.51
N ILE A 121 0.87 -12.19 -15.01
CA ILE A 121 0.59 -12.27 -13.57
C ILE A 121 0.75 -13.73 -13.11
N THR A 122 0.07 -14.64 -13.80
CA THR A 122 0.23 -16.09 -13.64
C THR A 122 0.16 -16.79 -15.01
N ASP A 123 -0.02 -18.11 -15.05
CA ASP A 123 -0.16 -18.90 -16.27
C ASP A 123 -1.56 -18.77 -16.88
N ASP A 124 -2.50 -18.22 -16.12
CA ASP A 124 -3.90 -18.10 -16.50
C ASP A 124 -4.39 -16.63 -16.47
N TYR A 125 -3.53 -15.71 -16.01
CA TYR A 125 -3.85 -14.30 -15.77
C TYR A 125 -2.84 -13.37 -16.43
N TYR A 126 -3.33 -12.49 -17.30
CA TYR A 126 -2.51 -11.57 -18.08
C TYR A 126 -3.14 -10.18 -18.13
N SER A 127 -2.31 -9.14 -18.07
CA SER A 127 -2.68 -7.81 -18.56
C SER A 127 -2.11 -7.64 -19.96
N LEU A 128 -2.99 -7.40 -20.93
CA LEU A 128 -2.63 -7.12 -22.31
C LEU A 128 -2.72 -5.61 -22.52
N VAL A 129 -1.57 -4.96 -22.62
CA VAL A 129 -1.46 -3.50 -22.77
C VAL A 129 -1.25 -3.19 -24.25
N PHE A 130 -2.28 -2.63 -24.89
CA PHE A 130 -2.25 -2.23 -26.29
C PHE A 130 -1.84 -0.77 -26.40
N ARG A 131 -0.70 -0.51 -27.03
CA ARG A 131 -0.27 0.85 -27.39
C ARG A 131 -0.58 1.09 -28.85
N THR A 132 -1.42 2.10 -29.11
CA THR A 132 -1.84 2.47 -30.46
C THR A 132 -1.20 3.80 -30.84
N TYR A 133 -0.44 3.81 -31.92
CA TYR A 133 0.00 5.00 -32.61
C TYR A 133 -0.80 5.15 -33.91
N MET A 134 -1.40 6.31 -34.13
CA MET A 134 -2.17 6.61 -35.35
C MET A 134 -1.78 7.98 -35.91
N ILE A 135 -1.47 8.03 -37.20
CA ILE A 135 -1.31 9.29 -37.95
C ILE A 135 -2.00 9.19 -39.31
N THR A 136 -2.94 10.09 -39.56
CA THR A 136 -3.77 10.11 -40.78
C THR A 136 -3.66 11.45 -41.53
N GLY A 137 -2.84 12.37 -41.03
CA GLY A 137 -2.60 13.73 -41.55
C GLY A 137 -2.02 14.66 -40.48
N GLY A 138 -1.53 15.85 -40.86
CA GLY A 138 -1.02 16.85 -39.91
C GLY A 138 0.42 16.62 -39.43
N ALA A 139 0.83 17.34 -38.38
CA ALA A 139 2.23 17.34 -37.91
C ALA A 139 2.56 16.29 -36.85
N ASN A 140 1.54 15.78 -36.12
CA ASN A 140 1.72 14.87 -34.99
C ASN A 140 0.71 13.71 -35.08
N GLY A 141 1.14 12.49 -34.76
CA GLY A 141 0.24 11.36 -34.52
C GLY A 141 -0.33 11.37 -33.11
N GLN A 142 -1.27 10.46 -32.84
CA GLN A 142 -1.89 10.27 -31.52
C GLN A 142 -1.47 8.93 -30.91
N ASN A 143 -1.09 8.96 -29.63
CA ASN A 143 -0.83 7.76 -28.85
C ASN A 143 -1.96 7.50 -27.86
N THR A 144 -2.51 6.29 -27.88
CA THR A 144 -3.51 5.83 -26.91
C THR A 144 -3.12 4.47 -26.34
N VAL A 145 -3.62 4.18 -25.15
CA VAL A 145 -3.39 2.92 -24.45
C VAL A 145 -4.72 2.28 -24.12
N LYS A 146 -4.82 0.97 -24.37
CA LYS A 146 -5.95 0.16 -23.93
C LYS A 146 -5.44 -1.06 -23.19
N VAL A 147 -6.00 -1.36 -22.03
CA VAL A 147 -5.63 -2.55 -21.26
C VAL A 147 -6.79 -3.52 -21.18
N PHE A 148 -6.48 -4.78 -21.44
CA PHE A 148 -7.38 -5.90 -21.16
C PHE A 148 -6.75 -6.80 -20.11
N ASN A 149 -7.33 -6.81 -18.91
CA ASN A 149 -6.98 -7.75 -17.86
C ASN A 149 -7.82 -9.01 -18.05
N ILE A 150 -7.16 -10.13 -18.35
CA ILE A 150 -7.84 -11.38 -18.72
C ILE A 150 -7.56 -12.51 -17.74
N ASP A 151 -8.61 -13.26 -17.44
CA ASP A 151 -8.63 -14.55 -16.76
C ASP A 151 -9.03 -15.59 -17.79
N ILE A 152 -8.02 -16.28 -18.34
CA ILE A 152 -8.22 -17.25 -19.41
C ILE A 152 -8.94 -18.49 -18.87
N GLU A 153 -8.59 -18.93 -17.67
CA GLU A 153 -9.17 -20.13 -17.04
C GLU A 153 -10.69 -19.99 -16.83
N ASN A 154 -11.14 -18.84 -16.32
CA ASN A 154 -12.56 -18.58 -16.07
C ASN A 154 -13.25 -17.81 -17.20
N ASN A 155 -12.58 -17.60 -18.33
CA ASN A 155 -13.13 -16.97 -19.52
C ASN A 155 -13.81 -15.60 -19.24
N ARG A 156 -13.08 -14.72 -18.57
CA ARG A 156 -13.60 -13.38 -18.19
C ARG A 156 -12.52 -12.30 -18.23
N PHE A 157 -12.98 -11.06 -18.31
CA PHE A 157 -12.16 -9.89 -18.04
C PHE A 157 -12.21 -9.58 -16.55
N LEU A 158 -11.11 -9.08 -16.01
CA LEU A 158 -11.03 -8.61 -14.63
C LEU A 158 -11.39 -7.13 -14.60
N GLU A 159 -12.27 -6.79 -13.68
CA GLU A 159 -12.59 -5.40 -13.38
C GLU A 159 -11.68 -4.90 -12.26
N ILE A 160 -11.48 -3.58 -12.18
CA ILE A 160 -10.63 -3.01 -11.13
C ILE A 160 -11.15 -3.34 -9.72
N SER A 161 -12.46 -3.48 -9.56
CA SER A 161 -13.11 -3.88 -8.31
C SER A 161 -12.87 -5.33 -7.90
N ASP A 162 -12.45 -6.19 -8.84
CA ASP A 162 -11.97 -7.55 -8.51
C ASP A 162 -10.62 -7.49 -7.76
N ILE A 163 -9.88 -6.39 -7.91
CA ILE A 163 -8.53 -6.23 -7.35
C ILE A 163 -8.52 -5.25 -6.16
N LEU A 164 -9.24 -4.14 -6.27
CA LEU A 164 -9.23 -3.05 -5.29
C LEU A 164 -10.58 -2.91 -4.58
N ASP A 165 -10.55 -2.69 -3.27
CA ASP A 165 -11.68 -2.17 -2.51
C ASP A 165 -11.81 -0.67 -2.75
N LEU A 166 -12.74 -0.31 -3.64
CA LEU A 166 -13.00 1.05 -4.10
C LEU A 166 -14.12 1.74 -3.31
N ASN A 167 -14.30 1.38 -2.03
CA ASN A 167 -15.17 2.18 -1.16
C ASN A 167 -14.70 3.66 -1.10
N LYS A 168 -15.59 4.56 -0.69
CA LYS A 168 -15.34 6.01 -0.76
C LYS A 168 -14.06 6.45 -0.03
N GLU A 169 -13.74 5.85 1.11
CA GLU A 169 -12.58 6.18 1.92
C GLU A 169 -11.30 5.67 1.25
N ASN A 170 -11.30 4.41 0.81
CA ASN A 170 -10.17 3.80 0.11
C ASN A 170 -9.89 4.48 -1.22
N LEU A 171 -10.92 4.85 -2.00
CA LEU A 171 -10.74 5.56 -3.27
C LEU A 171 -10.02 6.89 -3.07
N ALA A 172 -10.38 7.65 -2.01
CA ALA A 172 -9.69 8.89 -1.68
C ALA A 172 -8.22 8.64 -1.26
N ALA A 173 -7.94 7.55 -0.54
CA ALA A 173 -6.59 7.18 -0.16
C ALA A 173 -5.74 6.73 -1.37
N ILE A 174 -6.31 5.93 -2.29
CA ILE A 174 -5.66 5.53 -3.55
C ILE A 174 -5.32 6.76 -4.39
N GLN A 175 -6.26 7.71 -4.52
CA GLN A 175 -6.03 8.98 -5.24
C GLN A 175 -4.78 9.70 -4.72
N LYS A 176 -4.63 9.76 -3.39
CA LYS A 176 -3.45 10.37 -2.75
C LYS A 176 -2.17 9.61 -3.09
N VAL A 177 -2.19 8.27 -3.02
CA VAL A 177 -1.02 7.43 -3.34
C VAL A 177 -0.57 7.62 -4.79
N VAL A 178 -1.53 7.66 -5.73
CA VAL A 178 -1.27 7.89 -7.17
C VAL A 178 -0.73 9.30 -7.40
N TRP A 179 -1.35 10.32 -6.78
CA TRP A 179 -0.88 11.71 -6.84
C TRP A 179 0.57 11.83 -6.37
N GLU A 180 0.92 11.19 -5.25
CA GLU A 180 2.28 11.18 -4.72
C GLU A 180 3.28 10.48 -5.66
N GLN A 181 2.88 9.44 -6.40
CA GLN A 181 3.75 8.83 -7.41
C GLN A 181 3.95 9.76 -8.60
N LEU A 182 2.87 10.34 -9.11
CA LEU A 182 2.91 11.29 -10.21
C LEU A 182 3.77 12.53 -9.90
N HIS A 183 3.73 13.01 -8.65
CA HIS A 183 4.55 14.14 -8.16
C HIS A 183 6.04 13.85 -8.16
N LYS A 184 6.44 12.57 -8.04
CA LYS A 184 7.84 12.17 -8.08
C LYS A 184 8.38 12.05 -9.51
N SER A 185 7.50 11.97 -10.51
CA SER A 185 7.89 11.83 -11.91
C SER A 185 8.35 13.16 -12.51
N LYS A 186 9.67 13.32 -12.63
CA LYS A 186 10.28 14.53 -13.22
C LYS A 186 9.94 14.74 -14.69
N ASP A 187 9.57 13.67 -15.38
CA ASP A 187 9.29 13.69 -16.82
C ASP A 187 7.85 14.13 -17.11
N ILE A 188 6.91 13.88 -16.18
CA ILE A 188 5.50 14.21 -16.34
C ILE A 188 5.16 15.58 -15.73
N GLN A 189 5.75 15.89 -14.56
CA GLN A 189 5.45 17.10 -13.79
C GLN A 189 5.43 18.41 -14.61
N PRO A 190 6.36 18.66 -15.55
CA PRO A 190 6.34 19.90 -16.35
C PRO A 190 5.14 20.06 -17.29
N TYR A 191 4.45 18.97 -17.61
CA TYR A 191 3.37 18.92 -18.59
C TYR A 191 2.00 18.64 -17.97
N LEU A 192 1.96 18.32 -16.67
CA LEU A 192 0.75 17.92 -15.95
C LEU A 192 -0.26 19.07 -15.89
N ILE A 193 -1.50 18.76 -16.23
CA ILE A 193 -2.66 19.65 -16.08
C ILE A 193 -3.43 19.16 -14.85
N VAL A 194 -3.24 19.84 -13.73
CA VAL A 194 -3.70 19.40 -12.41
C VAL A 194 -5.22 19.25 -12.34
N GLU A 195 -5.97 20.14 -12.98
CA GLU A 195 -7.42 20.09 -13.03
C GLU A 195 -7.94 18.84 -13.76
N GLU A 196 -7.31 18.46 -14.87
CA GLU A 196 -7.66 17.28 -15.66
C GLU A 196 -7.35 16.00 -14.87
N PHE A 197 -6.16 15.92 -14.27
CA PHE A 197 -5.81 14.81 -13.38
C PHE A 197 -6.84 14.63 -12.25
N ASN A 198 -7.23 15.73 -11.58
CA ASN A 198 -8.17 15.69 -10.46
C ASN A 198 -9.59 15.24 -10.87
N GLN A 199 -9.96 15.40 -12.14
CA GLN A 199 -11.22 14.87 -12.67
C GLN A 199 -11.08 13.41 -13.06
N TRP A 200 -9.99 13.05 -13.73
CA TRP A 200 -9.69 11.68 -14.17
C TRP A 200 -9.56 10.70 -13.00
N ILE A 201 -8.80 11.05 -11.95
CA ILE A 201 -8.54 10.17 -10.81
C ILE A 201 -9.79 9.91 -9.92
N LYS A 202 -10.92 10.57 -10.20
CA LYS A 202 -12.19 10.31 -9.48
C LYS A 202 -13.00 9.19 -10.12
N ARG A 203 -12.55 8.68 -11.27
CA ARG A 203 -13.31 7.82 -12.17
C ARG A 203 -12.59 6.48 -12.39
N PRO A 204 -12.53 5.60 -11.37
CA PRO A 204 -11.83 4.33 -11.50
C PRO A 204 -12.40 3.42 -12.60
N GLU A 205 -13.63 3.67 -13.06
CA GLU A 205 -14.25 2.94 -14.17
C GLU A 205 -13.62 3.19 -15.54
N VAL A 206 -12.87 4.29 -15.70
CA VAL A 206 -12.16 4.60 -16.96
C VAL A 206 -10.66 4.35 -16.87
N TRP A 207 -10.15 3.89 -15.73
CA TRP A 207 -8.73 3.64 -15.59
C TRP A 207 -8.33 2.44 -16.45
N GLU A 208 -7.29 2.66 -17.26
CA GLU A 208 -6.55 1.57 -17.88
C GLU A 208 -5.46 1.17 -16.89
N TRP A 209 -5.46 -0.10 -16.46
CA TRP A 209 -4.62 -0.54 -15.33
C TRP A 209 -4.06 -1.94 -15.53
N SER A 210 -2.91 -2.20 -14.94
CA SER A 210 -2.34 -3.54 -14.77
C SER A 210 -1.82 -3.72 -13.35
N ILE A 211 -1.67 -4.96 -12.90
CA ILE A 211 -1.08 -5.26 -11.59
C ILE A 211 -0.20 -6.50 -11.66
N ASP A 212 0.93 -6.46 -10.98
CA ASP A 212 1.76 -7.64 -10.71
C ASP A 212 2.26 -7.65 -9.25
N ARG A 213 3.30 -8.43 -8.97
CA ARG A 213 3.88 -8.57 -7.61
C ARG A 213 4.82 -7.43 -7.20
N LYS A 214 4.98 -6.42 -8.06
CA LYS A 214 5.89 -5.28 -7.89
C LYS A 214 5.13 -3.97 -7.99
N SER A 215 4.22 -3.83 -8.95
CA SER A 215 3.49 -2.58 -9.16
C SER A 215 2.02 -2.78 -9.52
N PHE A 216 1.23 -1.78 -9.17
CA PHE A 216 -0.04 -1.45 -9.79
C PHE A 216 0.22 -0.27 -10.74
N SER A 217 0.01 -0.47 -12.02
CA SER A 217 0.35 0.50 -13.07
C SER A 217 -0.92 1.08 -13.67
N LEU A 218 -0.95 2.41 -13.82
CA LEU A 218 -2.03 3.15 -14.48
C LEU A 218 -1.52 3.71 -15.80
N TYR A 219 -2.33 3.58 -16.85
CA TYR A 219 -2.05 4.07 -18.19
C TYR A 219 -3.04 5.18 -18.54
N ILE A 220 -2.53 6.27 -19.08
CA ILE A 220 -3.30 7.48 -19.37
C ILE A 220 -3.00 7.90 -20.80
N ASP A 221 -4.05 8.23 -21.55
CA ASP A 221 -3.93 8.62 -22.95
C ASP A 221 -3.19 9.96 -23.11
N GLU A 222 -2.59 10.17 -24.28
CA GLU A 222 -2.05 11.47 -24.64
C GLU A 222 -3.16 12.53 -24.58
N TYR A 223 -2.87 13.71 -24.01
CA TYR A 223 -3.81 14.80 -23.77
C TYR A 223 -4.89 14.57 -22.70
N GLU A 224 -4.89 13.45 -21.98
CA GLU A 224 -5.95 13.18 -20.99
C GLU A 224 -5.72 13.92 -19.65
N ILE A 225 -4.47 14.02 -19.19
CA ILE A 225 -4.10 14.74 -17.97
C ILE A 225 -2.90 15.67 -18.13
N ALA A 226 -2.31 15.74 -19.33
CA ALA A 226 -1.06 16.44 -19.58
C ALA A 226 -0.98 16.92 -21.02
N ALA A 227 -0.16 17.95 -21.27
CA ALA A 227 0.12 18.40 -22.64
C ALA A 227 0.76 17.28 -23.48
N GLY A 228 0.42 17.18 -24.76
CA GLY A 228 0.86 16.08 -25.64
C GLY A 228 2.38 15.88 -25.77
N ALA A 229 3.19 16.88 -25.40
CA ALA A 229 4.65 16.70 -25.27
C ALA A 229 5.04 15.62 -24.23
N ALA A 230 4.16 15.28 -23.29
CA ALA A 230 4.33 14.17 -22.35
C ALA A 230 4.10 12.79 -23.00
N GLY A 231 3.38 12.71 -24.13
CA GLY A 231 2.89 11.47 -24.70
C GLY A 231 1.86 10.78 -23.81
N ALA A 232 1.59 9.50 -24.08
CA ALA A 232 0.85 8.64 -23.18
C ALA A 232 1.65 8.41 -21.90
N ILE A 233 0.97 8.45 -20.75
CA ILE A 233 1.60 8.42 -19.43
C ILE A 233 1.41 7.03 -18.79
N GLU A 234 2.44 6.55 -18.12
CA GLU A 234 2.39 5.37 -17.26
C GLU A 234 2.82 5.75 -15.83
N ILE A 235 2.00 5.39 -14.85
CA ILE A 235 2.27 5.62 -13.42
C ILE A 235 2.40 4.28 -12.73
N ASP A 236 3.62 3.93 -12.33
CA ASP A 236 3.89 2.74 -11.54
C ASP A 236 3.78 3.03 -10.04
N VAL A 237 2.75 2.47 -9.41
CA VAL A 237 2.61 2.49 -7.95
C VAL A 237 3.18 1.20 -7.38
N PRO A 238 4.18 1.24 -6.48
CA PRO A 238 4.67 0.03 -5.83
C PRO A 238 3.55 -0.73 -5.11
N VAL A 239 3.48 -2.05 -5.31
CA VAL A 239 2.34 -2.87 -4.85
C VAL A 239 2.17 -2.84 -3.33
N GLU A 240 3.26 -2.63 -2.59
CA GLU A 240 3.23 -2.51 -1.13
C GLU A 240 2.39 -1.33 -0.65
N LYS A 241 2.30 -0.25 -1.45
CA LYS A 241 1.42 0.89 -1.16
C LYS A 241 -0.04 0.60 -1.43
N MET A 242 -0.31 -0.46 -2.18
CA MET A 242 -1.66 -0.88 -2.55
C MET A 242 -2.22 -1.95 -1.61
N TYR A 243 -1.39 -2.57 -0.77
CA TYR A 243 -1.75 -3.72 0.08
C TYR A 243 -3.01 -3.52 0.92
N ILE A 244 -3.20 -2.34 1.50
CA ILE A 244 -4.36 -2.03 2.34
C ILE A 244 -5.66 -1.88 1.54
N PHE A 245 -5.55 -1.70 0.22
CA PHE A 245 -6.67 -1.54 -0.69
C PHE A 245 -6.97 -2.81 -1.49
N LEU A 246 -6.11 -3.83 -1.43
CA LEU A 246 -6.32 -5.08 -2.18
C LEU A 246 -7.49 -5.88 -1.59
N GLN A 247 -8.33 -6.45 -2.47
CA GLN A 247 -9.33 -7.44 -2.06
C GLN A 247 -8.67 -8.67 -1.42
N LYS A 248 -9.44 -9.40 -0.59
CA LYS A 248 -8.91 -10.50 0.24
C LYS A 248 -8.35 -11.67 -0.59
N ASP A 249 -8.91 -11.93 -1.76
CA ASP A 249 -8.59 -13.03 -2.66
C ASP A 249 -7.42 -12.73 -3.61
N VAL A 250 -7.00 -11.46 -3.71
CA VAL A 250 -5.91 -11.03 -4.60
C VAL A 250 -4.59 -11.75 -4.31
N ASP A 251 -4.32 -12.11 -3.05
CA ASP A 251 -3.11 -12.84 -2.68
C ASP A 251 -3.02 -14.22 -3.35
N SER A 252 -4.17 -14.88 -3.50
CA SER A 252 -4.30 -16.15 -4.21
C SER A 252 -4.10 -15.92 -5.71
N PHE A 253 -4.79 -14.91 -6.24
CA PHE A 253 -4.74 -14.51 -7.64
C PHE A 253 -3.33 -14.17 -8.12
N LEU A 254 -2.59 -13.32 -7.39
CA LEU A 254 -1.21 -12.96 -7.71
C LEU A 254 -0.21 -14.09 -7.41
N LYS A 255 -0.66 -15.18 -6.78
CA LYS A 255 0.17 -16.26 -6.21
C LYS A 255 1.30 -15.64 -5.38
N MET A 256 0.94 -14.74 -4.45
CA MET A 256 1.90 -13.96 -3.67
C MET A 256 2.85 -14.86 -2.87
N PRO A 257 4.18 -14.63 -2.92
CA PRO A 257 5.14 -15.34 -2.10
C PRO A 257 4.88 -15.16 -0.60
N LYS A 258 5.15 -16.19 0.21
CA LYS A 258 4.98 -16.15 1.68
C LYS A 258 5.64 -14.92 2.33
N LYS A 259 6.82 -14.51 1.85
CA LYS A 259 7.53 -13.32 2.35
C LYS A 259 6.73 -12.04 2.13
N GLN A 260 6.15 -11.84 0.94
CA GLN A 260 5.32 -10.67 0.64
C GLN A 260 4.02 -10.69 1.45
N LYS A 261 3.42 -11.87 1.68
CA LYS A 261 2.24 -11.99 2.54
C LYS A 261 2.50 -11.52 3.97
N LEU A 262 3.62 -11.95 4.55
CA LEU A 262 4.04 -11.52 5.89
C LEU A 262 4.31 -10.01 5.94
N GLU A 263 4.92 -9.45 4.90
CA GLU A 263 5.15 -8.01 4.79
C GLU A 263 3.83 -7.23 4.66
N LYS A 264 2.89 -7.73 3.86
CA LYS A 264 1.53 -7.18 3.72
C LYS A 264 0.79 -7.17 5.05
N GLU A 265 0.81 -8.29 5.79
CA GLU A 265 0.20 -8.38 7.13
C GLU A 265 0.77 -7.34 8.08
N LYS A 266 2.08 -7.13 8.09
CA LYS A 266 2.74 -6.10 8.90
C LYS A 266 2.30 -4.69 8.53
N ILE A 267 2.25 -4.37 7.24
CA ILE A 267 1.81 -3.04 6.76
C ILE A 267 0.35 -2.78 7.14
N ILE A 268 -0.53 -3.78 6.98
CA ILE A 268 -1.94 -3.66 7.37
C ILE A 268 -2.06 -3.43 8.88
N GLN A 269 -1.31 -4.17 9.70
CA GLN A 269 -1.30 -3.97 11.14
C GLN A 269 -0.78 -2.58 11.53
N GLN A 270 0.29 -2.10 10.89
CA GLN A 270 0.83 -0.75 11.12
C GLN A 270 -0.17 0.34 10.78
N GLU A 271 -0.84 0.25 9.64
CA GLU A 271 -1.84 1.26 9.26
C GLU A 271 -3.06 1.23 10.19
N GLN A 272 -3.49 0.05 10.65
CA GLN A 272 -4.54 -0.07 11.68
C GLN A 272 -4.14 0.55 13.02
N MET A 273 -2.84 0.60 13.32
CA MET A 273 -2.32 1.26 14.51
C MET A 273 -2.09 2.76 14.33
N ARG A 274 -2.26 3.29 13.10
CA ARG A 274 -1.92 4.68 12.79
C ARG A 274 -2.94 5.64 13.35
N LEU A 275 -2.46 6.58 14.16
CA LEU A 275 -3.28 7.64 14.76
C LEU A 275 -3.25 8.89 13.88
N ALA A 276 -4.36 9.64 13.82
CA ALA A 276 -4.42 10.89 13.06
C ALA A 276 -3.40 11.91 13.60
N PRO A 277 -2.64 12.62 12.76
CA PRO A 277 -1.49 13.42 13.18
C PRO A 277 -1.84 14.53 14.19
N ASP A 278 -3.00 15.18 14.03
CA ASP A 278 -3.40 16.32 14.86
C ASP A 278 -4.26 15.92 16.09
N GLY A 279 -4.37 14.62 16.40
CA GLY A 279 -5.17 14.15 17.53
C GLY A 279 -4.50 14.35 18.89
N LYS A 280 -5.30 14.38 19.97
CA LYS A 280 -4.81 14.41 21.36
C LYS A 280 -4.85 13.00 21.93
N TYR A 281 -3.75 12.27 21.84
CA TYR A 281 -3.70 10.89 22.35
C TYR A 281 -3.03 10.81 23.73
N VAL A 282 -3.49 9.86 24.54
CA VAL A 282 -2.88 9.50 25.82
C VAL A 282 -2.89 7.98 25.98
N ALA A 283 -1.79 7.40 26.45
CA ALA A 283 -1.73 6.00 26.81
C ALA A 283 -1.99 5.85 28.31
N LEU A 284 -3.11 5.21 28.65
CA LEU A 284 -3.38 4.78 30.02
C LEU A 284 -2.68 3.46 30.26
N THR A 285 -1.87 3.38 31.31
CA THR A 285 -1.09 2.17 31.61
C THR A 285 -1.32 1.71 33.04
N PHE A 286 -1.41 0.39 33.22
CA PHE A 286 -1.69 -0.24 34.50
C PHE A 286 -0.61 -1.28 34.84
N ASP A 287 0.04 -1.12 35.98
CA ASP A 287 1.09 -2.01 36.46
C ASP A 287 0.57 -2.96 37.57
N ASP A 288 1.30 -4.07 37.76
CA ASP A 288 1.18 -5.08 38.83
C ASP A 288 0.08 -6.14 38.70
N GLY A 289 -0.90 -5.94 37.82
CA GLY A 289 -1.98 -6.89 37.60
C GLY A 289 -1.56 -8.20 36.90
N PRO A 290 -2.55 -9.06 36.60
CA PRO A 290 -3.99 -8.87 36.85
C PRO A 290 -4.41 -9.12 38.31
N SER A 291 -5.41 -8.36 38.77
CA SER A 291 -6.12 -8.52 40.05
C SER A 291 -7.56 -8.99 39.80
N ALA A 292 -7.97 -10.06 40.49
CA ALA A 292 -9.32 -10.64 40.33
C ALA A 292 -10.47 -9.68 40.66
N GLU A 293 -10.25 -8.68 41.53
CA GLU A 293 -11.29 -7.72 41.91
C GLU A 293 -11.22 -6.42 41.10
N VAL A 294 -10.02 -5.91 40.86
CA VAL A 294 -9.83 -4.54 40.36
C VAL A 294 -9.73 -4.49 38.84
N THR A 295 -8.96 -5.38 38.20
CA THR A 295 -8.81 -5.41 36.74
C THR A 295 -10.15 -5.53 36.01
N PRO A 296 -11.12 -6.39 36.42
CA PRO A 296 -12.43 -6.45 35.75
C PRO A 296 -13.22 -5.15 35.83
N ARG A 297 -13.07 -4.37 36.91
CA ARG A 297 -13.74 -3.07 37.07
C ARG A 297 -13.15 -2.03 36.11
N ILE A 298 -11.83 -2.03 35.98
CA ILE A 298 -11.11 -1.18 35.01
C ILE A 298 -11.52 -1.53 33.58
N LEU A 299 -11.51 -2.81 33.22
CA LEU A 299 -11.95 -3.28 31.88
C LEU A 299 -13.37 -2.82 31.56
N LYS A 300 -14.30 -2.93 32.53
CA LYS A 300 -15.67 -2.45 32.36
C LYS A 300 -15.71 -0.97 32.00
N THR A 301 -15.00 -0.12 32.75
CA THR A 301 -14.95 1.32 32.48
C THR A 301 -14.29 1.62 31.14
N LEU A 302 -13.17 0.97 30.81
CA LEU A 302 -12.49 1.16 29.51
C LEU A 302 -13.44 0.83 28.35
N LYS A 303 -14.21 -0.26 28.48
CA LYS A 303 -15.22 -0.65 27.49
C LYS A 303 -16.36 0.36 27.36
N GLU A 304 -16.87 0.89 28.47
CA GLU A 304 -17.92 1.93 28.48
C GLU A 304 -17.49 3.20 27.72
N HIS A 305 -16.20 3.51 27.74
CA HIS A 305 -15.59 4.68 27.08
C HIS A 305 -14.96 4.37 25.71
N ASN A 306 -15.07 3.12 25.21
CA ASN A 306 -14.36 2.67 24.01
C ASN A 306 -12.84 2.99 24.04
N ALA A 307 -12.25 2.94 25.24
CA ALA A 307 -10.86 3.28 25.50
C ALA A 307 -9.97 2.04 25.38
N LYS A 308 -8.76 2.20 24.80
CA LYS A 308 -7.69 1.21 24.89
C LYS A 308 -6.64 1.62 25.91
N ALA A 309 -5.92 0.63 26.42
CA ALA A 309 -4.93 0.79 27.49
C ALA A 309 -3.85 -0.30 27.35
N THR A 310 -2.76 -0.13 28.09
CA THR A 310 -1.66 -1.11 28.16
C THR A 310 -1.51 -1.61 29.59
N PHE A 311 -1.55 -2.94 29.78
CA PHE A 311 -1.40 -3.58 31.09
C PHE A 311 -0.03 -4.22 31.21
N PHE A 312 0.85 -3.66 32.03
CA PHE A 312 2.15 -4.24 32.36
C PHE A 312 1.98 -5.25 33.48
N MET A 313 1.84 -6.53 33.09
CA MET A 313 1.47 -7.59 34.01
C MET A 313 2.69 -8.29 34.62
N LEU A 314 2.53 -8.73 35.87
CA LEU A 314 3.49 -9.59 36.54
C LEU A 314 3.29 -11.05 36.12
N GLY A 315 4.38 -11.75 35.80
CA GLY A 315 4.30 -13.14 35.35
C GLY A 315 3.65 -14.07 36.38
N ASN A 316 3.87 -13.83 37.68
CA ASN A 316 3.24 -14.62 38.75
C ASN A 316 1.72 -14.38 38.85
N GLN A 317 1.22 -13.19 38.52
CA GLN A 317 -0.21 -12.88 38.52
C GLN A 317 -0.89 -13.48 37.28
N VAL A 318 -0.22 -13.45 36.12
CA VAL A 318 -0.73 -14.10 34.90
C VAL A 318 -0.84 -15.60 35.09
N ASP A 319 0.16 -16.24 35.71
CA ASP A 319 0.13 -17.68 36.04
C ASP A 319 -1.04 -18.04 36.96
N TYR A 320 -1.42 -17.13 37.87
CA TYR A 320 -2.51 -17.34 38.82
C TYR A 320 -3.89 -16.99 38.23
N TYR A 321 -3.96 -16.02 37.31
CA TYR A 321 -5.21 -15.55 36.67
C TYR A 321 -5.10 -15.53 35.13
N PRO A 322 -4.80 -16.65 34.45
CA PRO A 322 -4.55 -16.68 33.01
C PRO A 322 -5.79 -16.29 32.20
N GLU A 323 -6.97 -16.67 32.69
CA GLU A 323 -8.26 -16.33 32.10
C GLU A 323 -8.53 -14.82 32.07
N LEU A 324 -8.07 -14.10 33.10
CA LEU A 324 -8.23 -12.65 33.17
C LEU A 324 -7.23 -11.95 32.25
N ALA A 325 -6.00 -12.43 32.17
CA ALA A 325 -5.03 -11.94 31.19
C ALA A 325 -5.53 -12.14 29.74
N ARG A 326 -6.09 -13.32 29.43
CA ARG A 326 -6.73 -13.59 28.13
C ARG A 326 -7.85 -12.60 27.84
N LYS A 327 -8.72 -12.34 28.81
CA LYS A 327 -9.82 -11.38 28.65
C LYS A 327 -9.32 -9.97 28.36
N VAL A 328 -8.24 -9.52 29.00
CA VAL A 328 -7.61 -8.22 28.70
C VAL A 328 -7.19 -8.14 27.23
N ALA A 329 -6.53 -9.18 26.73
CA ALA A 329 -6.13 -9.27 25.32
C ALA A 329 -7.33 -9.32 24.36
N GLU A 330 -8.34 -10.15 24.63
CA GLU A 330 -9.55 -10.30 23.81
C GLU A 330 -10.38 -9.01 23.72
N GLU A 331 -10.35 -8.17 24.75
CA GLU A 331 -10.97 -6.83 24.73
C GLU A 331 -10.15 -5.79 23.95
N GLY A 332 -9.02 -6.19 23.37
CA GLY A 332 -8.18 -5.40 22.48
C GLY A 332 -7.25 -4.43 23.21
N HIS A 333 -6.91 -4.73 24.46
CA HIS A 333 -5.88 -4.01 25.21
C HIS A 333 -4.49 -4.60 24.91
N GLU A 334 -3.46 -3.78 25.02
CA GLU A 334 -2.08 -4.24 24.91
C GLU A 334 -1.62 -4.85 26.25
N ILE A 335 -0.84 -5.92 26.19
CA ILE A 335 -0.19 -6.51 27.36
C ILE A 335 1.31 -6.29 27.26
N GLY A 336 1.88 -5.69 28.30
CA GLY A 336 3.30 -5.49 28.50
C GLY A 336 3.85 -6.38 29.60
N ASN A 337 5.17 -6.56 29.61
CA ASN A 337 5.86 -7.40 30.59
C ASN A 337 6.41 -6.54 31.74
N HIS A 338 6.03 -6.88 32.97
CA HIS A 338 6.45 -6.17 34.18
C HIS A 338 7.35 -6.97 35.11
N SER A 339 8.12 -7.93 34.58
CA SER A 339 8.88 -8.95 35.34
C SER A 339 8.00 -9.99 36.02
N LYS A 340 8.61 -11.02 36.60
CA LYS A 340 7.87 -12.12 37.22
C LYS A 340 7.37 -11.74 38.60
N SER A 341 8.22 -11.14 39.42
CA SER A 341 7.99 -10.97 40.87
C SER A 341 8.23 -9.54 41.38
N HIS A 342 8.31 -8.58 40.46
CA HIS A 342 8.54 -7.16 40.75
C HIS A 342 9.90 -6.85 41.48
N PRO A 343 11.04 -7.51 41.17
CA PRO A 343 12.31 -7.14 41.77
C PRO A 343 12.85 -5.83 41.16
N ASN A 344 13.74 -5.15 41.89
CA ASN A 344 14.48 -4.03 41.32
C ASN A 344 15.54 -4.54 40.33
N LEU A 345 15.22 -4.47 39.03
CA LEU A 345 16.04 -5.00 37.95
C LEU A 345 17.42 -4.32 37.85
N SER A 346 17.55 -3.05 38.25
CA SER A 346 18.85 -2.36 38.29
C SER A 346 19.90 -3.06 39.17
N LYS A 347 19.47 -3.87 40.15
CA LYS A 347 20.34 -4.62 41.07
C LYS A 347 20.64 -6.05 40.63
N LEU A 348 20.10 -6.49 39.51
CA LEU A 348 20.23 -7.87 39.02
C LEU A 348 21.28 -7.97 37.90
N GLY A 349 21.93 -9.13 37.83
CA GLY A 349 22.75 -9.53 36.67
C GLY A 349 21.89 -10.08 35.54
N SER A 350 22.49 -10.21 34.35
CA SER A 350 21.86 -10.67 33.10
C SER A 350 21.00 -11.93 33.29
N GLU A 351 21.55 -12.97 33.93
CA GLU A 351 20.87 -14.26 34.10
C GLU A 351 19.55 -14.14 34.87
N LYS A 352 19.55 -13.33 35.93
CA LYS A 352 18.35 -13.13 36.76
C LYS A 352 17.33 -12.25 36.05
N ILE A 353 17.78 -11.24 35.31
CA ILE A 353 16.89 -10.43 34.46
C ILE A 353 16.20 -11.33 33.44
N LYS A 354 16.97 -12.17 32.74
CA LYS A 354 16.44 -13.12 31.77
C LYS A 354 15.40 -14.05 32.41
N GLN A 355 15.69 -14.60 33.59
CA GLN A 355 14.73 -15.44 34.33
C GLN A 355 13.41 -14.71 34.66
N GLU A 356 13.47 -13.46 35.10
CA GLU A 356 12.27 -12.67 35.42
C GLU A 356 11.44 -12.34 34.18
N MET A 357 12.11 -11.95 33.10
CA MET A 357 11.44 -11.49 31.88
C MET A 357 10.95 -12.64 31.01
N ASP A 358 11.74 -13.70 30.82
CA ASP A 358 11.36 -14.88 30.04
C ASP A 358 10.18 -15.60 30.67
N TYR A 359 10.20 -15.80 32.00
CA TYR A 359 9.08 -16.44 32.70
C TYR A 359 7.77 -15.68 32.46
N THR A 360 7.83 -14.35 32.53
CA THR A 360 6.64 -13.52 32.32
C THR A 360 6.18 -13.55 30.88
N LYS A 361 7.12 -13.53 29.92
CA LYS A 361 6.82 -13.68 28.49
C LYS A 361 6.13 -15.01 28.21
N GLU A 362 6.67 -16.11 28.73
CA GLU A 362 6.12 -17.46 28.59
C GLU A 362 4.68 -17.51 29.15
N LYS A 363 4.45 -16.98 30.37
CA LYS A 363 3.12 -17.01 30.98
C LYS A 363 2.09 -16.17 30.24
N ILE A 364 2.48 -15.03 29.70
CA ILE A 364 1.60 -14.19 28.86
C ILE A 364 1.28 -14.92 27.55
N GLU A 365 2.29 -15.51 26.89
CA GLU A 365 2.10 -16.25 25.64
C GLU A 365 1.21 -17.49 25.84
N GLU A 366 1.41 -18.24 26.92
CA GLU A 366 0.55 -19.38 27.30
C GLU A 366 -0.91 -18.97 27.53
N ALA A 367 -1.14 -17.84 28.22
CA ALA A 367 -2.48 -17.39 28.56
C ALA A 367 -3.21 -16.74 27.37
N THR A 368 -2.50 -16.04 26.50
CA THR A 368 -3.11 -15.11 25.53
C THR A 368 -2.79 -15.42 24.07
N GLY A 369 -1.75 -16.21 23.79
CA GLY A 369 -1.22 -16.43 22.45
C GLY A 369 -0.46 -15.22 21.87
N ILE A 370 -0.21 -14.19 22.69
CA ILE A 370 0.46 -12.95 22.28
C ILE A 370 1.84 -12.88 22.93
N THR A 371 2.84 -12.46 22.15
CA THR A 371 4.17 -12.08 22.66
C THR A 371 4.21 -10.59 22.98
N THR A 372 4.89 -10.22 24.07
CA THR A 372 5.00 -8.81 24.51
C THR A 372 6.18 -8.09 23.86
N ASP A 373 5.90 -6.96 23.20
CA ASP A 373 6.93 -6.11 22.57
C ASP A 373 7.27 -4.86 23.40
N VAL A 374 6.58 -4.67 24.54
CA VAL A 374 6.80 -3.56 25.47
C VAL A 374 7.11 -4.07 26.88
N LEU A 375 8.17 -3.54 27.48
CA LEU A 375 8.66 -3.91 28.80
C LEU A 375 8.62 -2.68 29.72
N ARG A 376 8.18 -2.83 30.96
CA ARG A 376 8.33 -1.79 31.98
C ARG A 376 9.10 -2.35 33.17
N PRO A 377 10.25 -1.77 33.54
CA PRO A 377 10.98 -2.21 34.72
C PRO A 377 10.26 -1.76 36.00
N PRO A 378 10.07 -2.65 36.99
CA PRO A 378 9.63 -2.27 38.33
C PRO A 378 10.37 -1.03 38.86
N TYR A 379 9.61 -0.12 39.48
CA TYR A 379 10.12 1.15 40.00
C TYR A 379 10.72 2.11 38.96
N GLY A 380 10.62 1.80 37.66
CA GLY A 380 11.37 2.50 36.61
C GLY A 380 12.89 2.27 36.68
N ALA A 381 13.35 1.26 37.43
CA ALA A 381 14.77 1.07 37.74
C ALA A 381 15.37 -0.10 36.96
N TYR A 382 16.30 0.21 36.05
CA TYR A 382 16.98 -0.76 35.19
C TYR A 382 18.48 -0.45 35.02
N ASN A 383 19.22 -1.38 34.42
CA ASN A 383 20.66 -1.27 34.13
C ASN A 383 20.98 -1.75 32.69
N ASP A 384 22.25 -1.72 32.31
CA ASP A 384 22.71 -2.09 30.97
C ASP A 384 22.33 -3.52 30.57
N ASN A 385 22.30 -4.46 31.53
CA ASN A 385 21.89 -5.84 31.25
C ASN A 385 20.41 -5.92 30.83
N PHE A 386 19.55 -5.09 31.42
CA PHE A 386 18.14 -5.02 31.03
C PHE A 386 17.96 -4.35 29.66
N MET A 387 18.77 -3.33 29.37
CA MET A 387 18.77 -2.69 28.04
C MET A 387 19.20 -3.67 26.94
N GLU A 388 20.25 -4.46 27.18
CA GLU A 388 20.68 -5.46 26.20
C GLU A 388 19.63 -6.56 26.03
N TYR A 389 19.00 -7.03 27.12
CA TYR A 389 17.89 -7.98 27.03
C TYR A 389 16.74 -7.44 26.16
N ALA A 390 16.33 -6.18 26.37
CA ALA A 390 15.26 -5.57 25.60
C ALA A 390 15.62 -5.51 24.10
N LYS A 391 16.84 -5.06 23.80
CA LYS A 391 17.37 -4.97 22.42
C LYS A 391 17.45 -6.33 21.73
N GLU A 392 17.97 -7.36 22.40
CA GLU A 392 18.07 -8.73 21.86
C GLU A 392 16.69 -9.33 21.53
N ASN A 393 15.66 -8.92 22.28
CA ASN A 393 14.29 -9.36 22.08
C ASN A 393 13.46 -8.41 21.21
N GLY A 394 14.06 -7.34 20.66
CA GLY A 394 13.35 -6.35 19.85
C GLY A 394 12.25 -5.59 20.61
N ALA A 395 12.34 -5.52 21.94
CA ALA A 395 11.31 -4.94 22.80
C ALA A 395 11.65 -3.51 23.24
N SER A 396 10.62 -2.67 23.39
CA SER A 396 10.76 -1.29 23.83
C SER A 396 10.64 -1.15 25.35
N ILE A 397 11.53 -0.39 25.97
CA ILE A 397 11.46 -0.07 27.40
C ILE A 397 10.55 1.15 27.60
N ILE A 398 9.47 0.97 28.35
CA ILE A 398 8.40 1.96 28.53
C ILE A 398 8.38 2.47 29.97
N LEU A 399 8.58 3.77 30.13
CA LEU A 399 8.38 4.48 31.40
C LEU A 399 7.07 5.28 31.35
N TRP A 400 6.99 6.41 32.05
CA TRP A 400 5.81 7.26 32.07
C TRP A 400 6.20 8.73 32.16
N SER A 401 5.29 9.59 31.67
CA SER A 401 5.41 11.05 31.79
C SER A 401 4.52 11.61 32.91
N VAL A 402 3.52 10.85 33.33
CA VAL A 402 2.57 11.22 34.40
C VAL A 402 2.48 10.09 35.41
N ASP A 403 2.89 10.35 36.65
CA ASP A 403 2.67 9.45 37.79
C ASP A 403 1.39 9.87 38.53
N SER A 404 0.39 8.99 38.55
CA SER A 404 -0.88 9.23 39.24
C SER A 404 -0.74 9.24 40.77
N LEU A 405 0.35 8.69 41.31
CA LEU A 405 0.58 8.46 42.73
C LEU A 405 -0.53 7.65 43.42
N ASP A 406 -1.30 6.87 42.66
CA ASP A 406 -2.40 6.03 43.17
C ASP A 406 -1.94 5.00 44.21
N TRP A 407 -0.73 4.47 44.05
CA TRP A 407 -0.02 3.61 44.99
C TRP A 407 0.19 4.25 46.37
N LYS A 408 0.29 5.59 46.43
CA LYS A 408 0.52 6.37 47.67
C LYS A 408 -0.74 7.02 48.22
N ILE A 409 -1.55 7.61 47.35
CA ILE A 409 -2.65 8.50 47.72
C ILE A 409 -3.91 7.73 48.15
N ARG A 410 -4.21 6.59 47.51
CA ARG A 410 -5.36 5.73 47.84
C ARG A 410 -6.72 6.45 47.87
N ASN A 411 -6.88 7.52 47.09
CA ASN A 411 -8.10 8.33 47.03
C ASN A 411 -8.42 8.68 45.57
N ALA A 412 -9.61 8.30 45.11
CA ALA A 412 -10.01 8.40 43.70
C ALA A 412 -9.95 9.84 43.15
N LEU A 413 -10.53 10.80 43.86
CA LEU A 413 -10.54 12.21 43.45
C LEU A 413 -9.12 12.78 43.34
N SER A 414 -8.25 12.42 44.29
CA SER A 414 -6.88 12.91 44.31
C SER A 414 -6.03 12.28 43.20
N VAL A 415 -6.24 11.01 42.89
CA VAL A 415 -5.64 10.31 41.73
C VAL A 415 -6.07 10.98 40.43
N LYS A 416 -7.38 11.19 40.24
CA LYS A 416 -7.95 11.90 39.09
C LYS A 416 -7.30 13.29 38.93
N ASN A 417 -7.36 14.12 39.97
CA ASN A 417 -6.80 15.47 39.93
C ASN A 417 -5.29 15.47 39.64
N LYS A 418 -4.55 14.47 40.13
CA LYS A 418 -3.12 14.35 39.84
C LYS A 418 -2.87 14.12 38.35
N ILE A 419 -3.64 13.25 37.72
CA ILE A 419 -3.51 12.94 36.29
C ILE A 419 -3.92 14.16 35.45
N GLU A 420 -5.10 14.74 35.70
CA GLU A 420 -5.62 15.88 34.93
C GLU A 420 -4.68 17.08 34.93
N ASN A 421 -4.04 17.38 36.06
CA ASN A 421 -3.12 18.51 36.17
C ASN A 421 -1.77 18.30 35.48
N ASN A 422 -1.44 17.09 35.04
CA ASN A 422 -0.12 16.75 34.50
C ASN A 422 -0.17 16.07 33.12
N VAL A 423 -1.35 15.69 32.63
CA VAL A 423 -1.50 15.04 31.32
C VAL A 423 -1.38 16.04 30.18
N ALA A 424 -0.69 15.63 29.13
CA ALA A 424 -0.51 16.35 27.87
C ALA A 424 -0.65 15.38 26.69
N PRO A 425 -0.94 15.84 25.46
CA PRO A 425 -0.94 14.99 24.27
C PRO A 425 0.39 14.26 24.08
N GLY A 426 0.33 12.94 23.89
CA GLY A 426 1.51 12.08 23.90
C GLY A 426 1.91 11.55 25.28
N GLY A 427 1.11 11.80 26.32
CA GLY A 427 1.40 11.35 27.67
C GLY A 427 1.22 9.85 27.86
N ILE A 428 2.08 9.26 28.68
CA ILE A 428 1.94 7.89 29.21
C ILE A 428 1.67 8.01 30.71
N VAL A 429 0.51 7.54 31.15
CA VAL A 429 0.03 7.67 32.54
C VAL A 429 0.25 6.38 33.30
N LEU A 430 1.05 6.43 34.36
CA LEU A 430 1.26 5.31 35.29
C LEU A 430 0.12 5.24 36.33
N MET A 431 -0.55 4.09 36.36
CA MET A 431 -1.52 3.67 37.36
C MET A 431 -1.30 2.19 37.68
N HIS A 432 -2.04 1.64 38.63
CA HIS A 432 -1.96 0.24 39.01
C HIS A 432 -3.37 -0.37 39.10
N ASP A 433 -3.59 -1.49 38.42
CA ASP A 433 -4.88 -2.21 38.40
C ASP A 433 -5.04 -3.17 39.58
N ILE A 434 -4.30 -2.95 40.66
CA ILE A 434 -4.40 -3.67 41.93
C ILE A 434 -5.03 -2.81 43.04
N HIS A 435 -5.49 -1.59 42.71
CA HIS A 435 -5.96 -0.59 43.67
C HIS A 435 -7.40 -0.14 43.38
N GLY A 436 -8.31 -0.37 44.34
CA GLY A 436 -9.71 0.03 44.20
C GLY A 436 -9.90 1.53 43.91
N SER A 437 -9.07 2.39 44.51
CA SER A 437 -9.10 3.84 44.27
C SER A 437 -8.81 4.22 42.82
N THR A 438 -8.03 3.40 42.10
CA THR A 438 -7.72 3.61 40.69
C THR A 438 -8.94 3.25 39.83
N ALA A 439 -9.58 2.12 40.11
CA ALA A 439 -10.84 1.75 39.46
C ALA A 439 -11.97 2.75 39.76
N ASP A 440 -12.02 3.32 40.96
CA ASP A 440 -12.99 4.35 41.36
C ASP A 440 -12.75 5.69 40.66
N ALA A 441 -11.50 6.05 40.36
CA ALA A 441 -11.16 7.31 39.69
C ALA A 441 -11.45 7.29 38.19
N LEU A 442 -11.37 6.11 37.57
CA LEU A 442 -11.32 5.95 36.12
C LEU A 442 -12.55 6.49 35.38
N PRO A 443 -13.81 6.28 35.81
CA PRO A 443 -14.97 6.75 35.06
C PRO A 443 -15.00 8.28 34.90
N ASP A 444 -14.78 9.01 36.00
CA ASP A 444 -14.78 10.47 36.00
C ASP A 444 -13.56 11.03 35.27
N LEU A 445 -12.41 10.36 35.37
CA LEU A 445 -11.18 10.75 34.66
C LEU A 445 -11.37 10.65 33.14
N LEU A 446 -11.85 9.51 32.63
CA LEU A 446 -12.03 9.29 31.19
C LEU A 446 -13.04 10.28 30.62
N THR A 447 -14.17 10.45 31.31
CA THR A 447 -15.20 11.44 30.93
C THR A 447 -14.61 12.84 30.78
N GLU A 448 -13.73 13.26 31.69
CA GLU A 448 -13.18 14.61 31.65
C GLU A 448 -12.08 14.78 30.59
N LEU A 449 -11.25 13.76 30.38
CA LEU A 449 -10.24 13.77 29.32
C LEU A 449 -10.90 13.75 27.92
N GLU A 450 -11.99 13.01 27.74
CA GLU A 450 -12.79 13.01 26.51
C GLU A 450 -13.35 14.40 26.19
N LYS A 451 -13.90 15.12 27.18
CA LYS A 451 -14.36 16.50 27.00
C LYS A 451 -13.25 17.44 26.56
N GLN A 452 -12.02 17.17 26.99
CA GLN A 452 -10.83 17.91 26.56
C GLN A 452 -10.31 17.45 25.18
N GLY A 453 -10.96 16.49 24.54
CA GLY A 453 -10.64 15.96 23.22
C GLY A 453 -9.57 14.87 23.23
N TYR A 454 -9.24 14.29 24.38
CA TYR A 454 -8.30 13.17 24.43
C TYR A 454 -8.90 11.87 23.91
N GLN A 455 -8.05 11.05 23.29
CA GLN A 455 -8.35 9.70 22.85
C GLN A 455 -7.38 8.71 23.51
N PHE A 456 -7.90 7.57 23.95
CA PHE A 456 -7.14 6.58 24.72
C PHE A 456 -6.64 5.44 23.84
N VAL A 457 -5.33 5.29 23.78
CA VAL A 457 -4.64 4.38 22.86
C VAL A 457 -3.68 3.48 23.63
N THR A 458 -3.22 2.41 23.00
CA THR A 458 -2.13 1.59 23.55
C THR A 458 -0.79 2.33 23.47
N VAL A 459 0.21 1.87 24.22
CA VAL A 459 1.56 2.43 24.15
C VAL A 459 2.13 2.27 22.74
N SER A 460 2.00 1.08 22.13
CA SER A 460 2.50 0.87 20.76
C SER A 460 1.86 1.82 19.73
N GLN A 461 0.54 2.06 19.82
CA GLN A 461 -0.14 3.04 18.96
C GLN A 461 0.41 4.47 19.17
N LEU A 462 0.65 4.85 20.43
CA LEU A 462 1.18 6.16 20.78
C LEU A 462 2.63 6.35 20.29
N LEU A 463 3.46 5.32 20.37
CA LEU A 463 4.85 5.35 19.91
C LEU A 463 4.93 5.49 18.40
N ASN A 464 4.13 4.72 17.65
CA ASN A 464 4.05 4.85 16.19
C ASN A 464 3.62 6.26 15.78
N TRP A 465 2.65 6.86 16.49
CA TRP A 465 2.23 8.24 16.26
C TRP A 465 3.35 9.26 16.52
N LYS A 466 4.18 9.06 17.55
CA LYS A 466 5.33 9.94 17.84
C LYS A 466 6.49 9.75 16.87
N GLU A 467 6.78 8.53 16.43
CA GLU A 467 7.81 8.24 15.43
C GLU A 467 7.49 8.94 14.10
N ASP A 468 6.23 8.90 13.66
CA ASP A 468 5.72 9.66 12.53
C ASP A 468 5.94 11.18 12.68
N GLN A 469 6.01 11.68 13.93
CA GLN A 469 6.27 13.08 14.28
C GLN A 469 7.75 13.37 14.62
N GLY A 470 8.64 12.38 14.54
CA GLY A 470 10.07 12.51 14.85
C GLY A 470 10.42 12.57 16.34
N ALA A 471 9.57 12.04 17.23
CA ALA A 471 9.76 12.02 18.68
C ALA A 471 9.83 10.59 19.24
N GLY A 472 10.71 10.35 20.23
CA GLY A 472 10.94 9.03 20.87
C GLY A 472 10.35 8.91 22.29
N PRO A 473 10.41 7.71 22.92
CA PRO A 473 9.72 7.44 24.18
C PRO A 473 10.33 8.24 25.34
N HIS A 474 9.52 9.10 25.98
CA HIS A 474 9.99 10.07 26.97
C HIS A 474 9.99 9.51 28.42
N PHE A 475 11.00 9.94 29.18
CA PHE A 475 11.01 9.99 30.66
C PHE A 475 10.90 11.46 31.09
N GLY A 476 10.00 11.79 32.02
CA GLY A 476 9.84 13.14 32.57
C GLY A 476 8.60 13.91 32.06
N SER A 477 8.45 15.18 32.50
CA SER A 477 7.29 16.00 32.13
C SER A 477 7.36 16.47 30.69
N LEU A 478 6.28 16.28 29.93
CA LEU A 478 6.02 16.98 28.67
C LEU A 478 5.74 18.46 28.99
N LYS A 479 6.78 19.27 29.19
CA LYS A 479 6.67 20.72 29.40
C LYS A 479 7.17 21.48 28.19
#